data_AF-S5TIE3-F1
#
_entry.id   AF-S5TIE3-F1
#
_cell.length_a   1.000
_cell.length_b   1.000
_cell.length_c   1.000
_cell.angle_alpha   90.00
_cell.angle_beta   90.00
_cell.angle_gamma   90.00
#
_symmetry.space_group_name_H-M   'P 1'
#
loop_
_entity.id
_entity.type
_entity.pdbx_description
1 polymer ?
#
loop_
_entity_poly.entity_id
_entity_poly.type
_entity_poly.pdbx_seq_one_letter_code
_entity_poly.pdbx_strand_id
1 'polypeptide(L)'
;MKIAVIAPARHPIVEPYAGGLEAFCGLLVDHLRRRGHHVDLYAARGSHGHVAEYEFPGVDWRGLDAFASDVAYPPGQREAEDEAFRRLRHHLEASDYDVVHNNSLHPELLRSRILPLLTTLHCPPLAEMEEALADSTSALTAVSRATADSWNVPGPVAVLPNGVDGDIWRPRPGPVGEHVIWFGRLVPEKGAHVAIDACRRAGLRLLVVGRCGDPSYRDAELVPRAGDDVRFLPPQRHRDLARLVGSAAVAAVTPLWDEPFGLVTVEAMACGTPVVAFARGGIVDTMHDAPGILVPPGDVDAFAAALLAARDIDRTAVTRHVQRRHSLNAVVTDYLDHYRIVARDRSAEPA
;
A
#
# COMPACT_ATOMS: atom_id res chain seq x y z
N MET A 1 7.25 22.84 -8.87
CA MET A 1 6.36 22.17 -9.84
C MET A 1 4.94 22.23 -9.31
N LYS A 2 3.97 22.34 -10.22
CA LYS A 2 2.54 22.19 -9.97
C LYS A 2 2.15 20.74 -10.28
N ILE A 3 1.80 19.97 -9.26
CA ILE A 3 1.60 18.52 -9.34
C ILE A 3 0.16 18.21 -8.93
N ALA A 4 -0.57 17.50 -9.79
CA ALA A 4 -1.83 16.87 -9.41
C ALA A 4 -1.54 15.44 -8.95
N VAL A 5 -1.89 15.08 -7.72
CA VAL A 5 -1.82 13.70 -7.22
C VAL A 5 -3.25 13.15 -7.13
N ILE A 6 -3.51 12.07 -7.84
CA ILE A 6 -4.83 11.46 -7.91
C ILE A 6 -4.77 10.16 -7.09
N ALA A 7 -5.48 10.17 -5.98
CA ALA A 7 -5.58 9.03 -5.06
C ALA A 7 -6.66 8.04 -5.52
N PRO A 8 -6.70 6.81 -4.96
CA PRO A 8 -7.87 5.95 -5.08
C PRO A 8 -9.14 6.64 -4.57
N ALA A 9 -10.27 6.31 -5.19
CA ALA A 9 -11.55 6.98 -4.97
C ALA A 9 -12.40 6.38 -3.84
N ARG A 10 -12.03 5.19 -3.33
CA ARG A 10 -12.89 4.42 -2.42
C ARG A 10 -12.81 4.86 -0.96
N HIS A 11 -11.61 5.17 -0.48
CA HIS A 11 -11.36 5.54 0.92
C HIS A 11 -10.69 6.91 1.05
N PRO A 12 -10.99 7.65 2.14
CA PRO A 12 -10.35 8.93 2.39
C PRO A 12 -8.87 8.75 2.73
N ILE A 13 -8.05 9.70 2.26
CA ILE A 13 -6.63 9.83 2.56
C ILE A 13 -6.48 10.53 3.91
N VAL A 14 -6.60 9.72 4.96
CA VAL A 14 -6.53 10.16 6.37
C VAL A 14 -6.14 8.98 7.27
N GLU A 15 -5.44 9.27 8.37
CA GLU A 15 -5.15 8.27 9.39
C GLU A 15 -6.36 7.97 10.31
N PRO A 16 -6.55 6.72 10.76
CA PRO A 16 -5.81 5.53 10.34
C PRO A 16 -6.15 5.16 8.89
N TYR A 17 -5.11 4.96 8.06
CA TYR A 17 -5.29 4.75 6.63
C TYR A 17 -6.02 3.44 6.35
N ALA A 18 -6.80 3.44 5.27
CA ALA A 18 -7.52 2.24 4.86
C ALA A 18 -6.56 1.16 4.30
N GLY A 19 -5.49 1.54 3.62
CA GLY A 19 -4.57 0.59 3.04
C GLY A 19 -3.23 1.23 2.71
N GLY A 20 -2.36 0.42 2.14
CA GLY A 20 -1.03 0.86 1.72
C GLY A 20 -1.09 1.95 0.64
N LEU A 21 -2.12 1.92 -0.22
CA LEU A 21 -2.28 2.91 -1.28
C LEU A 21 -2.70 4.28 -0.73
N GLU A 22 -3.64 4.30 0.23
CA GLU A 22 -4.02 5.54 0.91
C GLU A 22 -2.84 6.12 1.72
N ALA A 23 -2.11 5.25 2.43
CA ALA A 23 -0.89 5.63 3.14
C ALA A 23 0.18 6.21 2.20
N PHE A 24 0.42 5.56 1.05
CA PHE A 24 1.34 6.03 0.04
C PHE A 24 0.98 7.43 -0.46
N CYS A 25 -0.28 7.65 -0.86
CA CYS A 25 -0.72 8.95 -1.38
C CYS A 25 -0.59 10.06 -0.33
N GLY A 26 -1.02 9.80 0.92
CA GLY A 26 -0.91 10.77 2.00
C GLY A 26 0.55 11.16 2.29
N LEU A 27 1.42 10.15 2.42
CA LEU A 27 2.84 10.36 2.68
C LEU A 27 3.55 11.07 1.51
N LEU A 28 3.26 10.69 0.26
CA LEU A 28 3.83 11.31 -0.93
C LEU A 28 3.46 12.80 -1.01
N VAL A 29 2.17 13.12 -0.86
CA VAL A 29 1.67 14.50 -0.90
C VAL A 29 2.31 15.35 0.20
N ASP A 30 2.36 14.85 1.43
CA ASP A 30 2.98 15.56 2.55
C ASP A 30 4.47 15.84 2.32
N HIS A 31 5.20 14.89 1.73
CA HIS A 31 6.62 15.07 1.42
C HIS A 31 6.86 16.02 0.25
N LEU A 32 6.06 15.94 -0.82
CA LEU A 32 6.16 16.86 -1.95
C LEU A 32 5.86 18.31 -1.52
N ARG A 33 4.82 18.52 -0.70
CA ARG A 33 4.47 19.83 -0.12
C ARG A 33 5.60 20.36 0.78
N ARG A 34 6.17 19.52 1.66
CA ARG A 34 7.31 19.90 2.51
C ARG A 34 8.56 20.28 1.71
N ARG A 35 8.73 19.73 0.50
CA ARG A 35 9.80 20.11 -0.44
C ARG A 35 9.48 21.36 -1.26
N GLY A 36 8.39 22.06 -0.98
CA GLY A 36 8.03 23.33 -1.62
C GLY A 36 7.31 23.20 -2.97
N HIS A 37 6.82 22.01 -3.33
CA HIS A 37 6.01 21.83 -4.53
C HIS A 37 4.55 22.24 -4.26
N HIS A 38 3.88 22.79 -5.29
CA HIS A 38 2.44 23.00 -5.25
C HIS A 38 1.76 21.68 -5.60
N VAL A 39 1.02 21.11 -4.65
CA VAL A 39 0.43 19.77 -4.80
C VAL A 39 -1.05 19.82 -4.49
N ASP A 40 -1.84 19.57 -5.52
CA ASP A 40 -3.29 19.38 -5.44
C ASP A 40 -3.57 17.88 -5.32
N LEU A 41 -4.23 17.50 -4.23
CA LEU A 41 -4.65 16.12 -3.98
C LEU A 41 -6.10 15.98 -4.41
N TYR A 42 -6.37 15.07 -5.34
CA TYR A 42 -7.71 14.67 -5.75
C TYR A 42 -8.01 13.31 -5.14
N ALA A 43 -8.99 13.24 -4.25
CA ALA A 43 -9.21 12.09 -3.37
C ALA A 43 -10.67 11.98 -2.92
N ALA A 44 -11.01 10.86 -2.27
CA ALA A 44 -12.34 10.63 -1.74
C ALA A 44 -12.73 11.65 -0.67
N ARG A 45 -14.03 11.95 -0.58
CA ARG A 45 -14.63 12.78 0.47
C ARG A 45 -14.11 12.38 1.86
N GLY A 46 -13.73 13.38 2.65
CA GLY A 46 -13.17 13.18 3.99
C GLY A 46 -11.64 13.04 4.04
N SER A 47 -10.96 13.08 2.89
CA SER A 47 -9.50 13.15 2.83
C SER A 47 -8.95 14.46 3.41
N HIS A 48 -7.76 14.44 3.98
CA HIS A 48 -7.14 15.65 4.51
C HIS A 48 -6.45 16.47 3.40
N GLY A 49 -6.83 17.74 3.26
CA GLY A 49 -6.15 18.68 2.35
C GLY A 49 -6.30 18.36 0.86
N HIS A 50 -7.41 17.74 0.47
CA HIS A 50 -7.79 17.47 -0.92
C HIS A 50 -8.59 18.64 -1.53
N VAL A 51 -8.67 18.68 -2.86
CA VAL A 51 -9.46 19.68 -3.60
C VAL A 51 -10.94 19.29 -3.56
N ALA A 52 -11.71 19.92 -2.66
CA ALA A 52 -13.09 19.55 -2.37
C ALA A 52 -14.05 19.62 -3.59
N GLU A 53 -13.81 20.53 -4.54
CA GLU A 53 -14.65 20.67 -5.75
C GLU A 53 -14.63 19.42 -6.64
N TYR A 54 -13.53 18.66 -6.58
CA TYR A 54 -13.29 17.46 -7.37
C TYR A 54 -13.10 16.23 -6.46
N GLU A 55 -13.73 16.23 -5.28
CA GLU A 55 -13.72 15.06 -4.39
C GLU A 55 -14.45 13.87 -5.03
N PHE A 56 -13.92 12.67 -4.81
CA PHE A 56 -14.62 11.44 -5.19
C PHE A 56 -15.70 11.11 -4.15
N PRO A 57 -16.84 10.53 -4.56
CA PRO A 57 -17.95 10.26 -3.65
C PRO A 57 -17.60 9.28 -2.51
N GLY A 58 -16.53 8.48 -2.68
CA GLY A 58 -16.23 7.36 -1.77
C GLY A 58 -17.17 6.19 -1.99
N VAL A 59 -16.97 5.13 -1.20
CA VAL A 59 -17.92 4.00 -1.16
C VAL A 59 -18.73 4.03 0.14
N ASP A 60 -20.04 4.21 0.02
CA ASP A 60 -20.98 4.26 1.15
C ASP A 60 -21.80 2.98 1.28
N TRP A 61 -21.43 2.16 2.26
CA TRP A 61 -22.10 0.90 2.57
C TRP A 61 -23.22 1.01 3.60
N ARG A 62 -23.62 2.22 4.02
CA ARG A 62 -24.65 2.39 5.07
C ARG A 62 -25.95 1.66 4.70
N GLY A 63 -26.35 0.69 5.52
CA GLY A 63 -27.56 -0.12 5.30
C GLY A 63 -27.31 -1.36 4.43
N LEU A 64 -26.08 -1.58 3.98
CA LEU A 64 -25.61 -2.76 3.22
C LEU A 64 -24.31 -3.32 3.83
N ASP A 65 -24.07 -3.07 5.12
CA ASP A 65 -22.83 -3.37 5.84
C ASP A 65 -22.40 -4.84 5.74
N ALA A 66 -23.36 -5.77 5.66
CA ALA A 66 -23.09 -7.21 5.50
C ALA A 66 -22.45 -7.57 4.15
N PHE A 67 -22.60 -6.72 3.14
CA PHE A 67 -22.04 -6.90 1.80
C PHE A 67 -20.78 -6.03 1.58
N ALA A 68 -20.36 -5.29 2.61
CA ALA A 68 -19.22 -4.40 2.52
C ALA A 68 -17.96 -5.18 2.15
N SER A 69 -17.26 -4.68 1.13
CA SER A 69 -16.07 -5.32 0.58
C SER A 69 -15.13 -4.28 0.00
N ASP A 70 -13.84 -4.59 0.06
CA ASP A 70 -12.78 -3.82 -0.58
C ASP A 70 -12.76 -3.98 -2.12
N VAL A 71 -13.66 -4.76 -2.75
CA VAL A 71 -13.72 -4.86 -4.23
C VAL A 71 -15.11 -4.62 -4.86
N ALA A 72 -16.18 -4.70 -4.07
CA ALA A 72 -17.55 -4.51 -4.58
C ALA A 72 -18.00 -3.05 -4.53
N TYR A 73 -19.10 -2.73 -5.22
CA TYR A 73 -19.75 -1.42 -5.15
C TYR A 73 -21.23 -1.59 -4.78
N PRO A 74 -21.78 -0.73 -3.90
CA PRO A 74 -23.22 -0.56 -3.79
C PRO A 74 -23.83 -0.09 -5.11
N PRO A 75 -25.13 -0.37 -5.36
CA PRO A 75 -25.80 0.08 -6.59
C PRO A 75 -25.63 1.58 -6.85
N GLY A 76 -25.26 1.95 -8.08
CA GLY A 76 -25.13 3.34 -8.52
C GLY A 76 -23.80 4.02 -8.14
N GLN A 77 -22.99 3.43 -7.28
CA GLN A 77 -21.76 4.08 -6.82
C GLN A 77 -20.59 3.94 -7.79
N ARG A 78 -20.58 2.87 -8.60
CA ARG A 78 -19.60 2.73 -9.67
C ARG A 78 -19.81 3.82 -10.73
N GLU A 79 -21.05 4.06 -11.11
CA GLU A 79 -21.42 5.10 -12.09
C GLU A 79 -21.10 6.51 -11.57
N ALA A 80 -21.30 6.75 -10.27
CA ALA A 80 -20.94 8.01 -9.63
C ALA A 80 -19.41 8.22 -9.59
N GLU A 81 -18.64 7.15 -9.36
CA GLU A 81 -17.17 7.17 -9.44
C GLU A 81 -16.71 7.47 -10.88
N ASP A 82 -17.27 6.78 -11.88
CA ASP A 82 -16.96 6.99 -13.30
C ASP A 82 -17.21 8.45 -13.72
N GLU A 83 -18.33 9.05 -13.29
CA GLU A 83 -18.65 10.47 -13.55
C GLU A 83 -17.68 11.42 -12.84
N ALA A 84 -17.31 11.14 -11.60
CA ALA A 84 -16.34 11.95 -10.88
C ALA A 84 -14.96 11.95 -11.57
N PHE A 85 -14.50 10.80 -12.05
CA PHE A 85 -13.26 10.70 -12.82
C PHE A 85 -13.33 11.40 -14.18
N ARG A 86 -14.47 11.34 -14.88
CA ARG A 86 -14.66 12.05 -16.16
C ARG A 86 -14.60 13.56 -15.96
N ARG A 87 -15.30 14.07 -14.94
CA ARG A 87 -15.25 15.48 -14.54
C ARG A 87 -13.82 15.90 -14.19
N LEU A 88 -13.11 15.09 -13.41
CA LEU A 88 -11.72 15.34 -13.05
C LEU A 88 -10.80 15.38 -14.27
N ARG A 89 -10.92 14.42 -15.20
CA ARG A 89 -10.12 14.39 -16.42
C ARG A 89 -10.25 15.70 -17.21
N HIS A 90 -11.48 16.16 -17.46
CA HIS A 90 -11.72 17.41 -18.19
C HIS A 90 -11.13 18.63 -17.47
N HIS A 91 -11.21 18.68 -16.15
CA HIS A 91 -10.59 19.73 -15.37
C HIS A 91 -9.05 19.71 -15.48
N LEU A 92 -8.44 18.53 -15.36
CA LEU A 92 -6.99 18.37 -15.47
C LEU A 92 -6.49 18.72 -16.87
N GLU A 93 -7.23 18.34 -17.92
CA GLU A 93 -6.93 18.64 -19.32
C GLU A 93 -6.97 20.14 -19.63
N ALA A 94 -7.77 20.91 -18.89
CA ALA A 94 -7.86 22.36 -18.98
C ALA A 94 -6.89 23.11 -18.03
N SER A 95 -6.11 22.38 -17.24
CA SER A 95 -5.21 22.94 -16.21
C SER A 95 -3.75 22.94 -16.64
N ASP A 96 -2.94 23.79 -16.00
CA ASP A 96 -1.51 23.99 -16.27
C ASP A 96 -0.60 23.17 -15.34
N TYR A 97 -0.97 21.92 -15.03
CA TYR A 97 -0.11 21.04 -14.22
C TYR A 97 1.17 20.66 -14.96
N ASP A 98 2.30 20.66 -14.26
CA ASP A 98 3.56 20.12 -14.80
C ASP A 98 3.46 18.61 -14.94
N VAL A 99 2.82 17.95 -13.97
CA VAL A 99 2.63 16.49 -13.91
C VAL A 99 1.30 16.15 -13.26
N VAL A 100 0.64 15.14 -13.82
CA VAL A 100 -0.53 14.45 -13.25
C VAL A 100 -0.06 13.06 -12.82
N HIS A 101 0.02 12.81 -11.52
CA HIS A 101 0.40 11.51 -10.96
C HIS A 101 -0.83 10.70 -10.56
N ASN A 102 -1.20 9.77 -11.43
CA ASN A 102 -2.31 8.84 -11.23
C ASN A 102 -1.88 7.66 -10.34
N ASN A 103 -2.50 7.56 -9.17
CA ASN A 103 -2.42 6.43 -8.26
C ASN A 103 -3.79 5.77 -8.06
N SER A 104 -4.78 6.16 -8.87
CA SER A 104 -6.12 5.58 -8.84
C SER A 104 -6.16 4.23 -9.56
N LEU A 105 -7.13 3.41 -9.18
CA LEU A 105 -7.40 2.12 -9.82
C LEU A 105 -8.50 2.24 -10.89
N HIS A 106 -8.55 3.38 -11.57
CA HIS A 106 -9.61 3.75 -12.49
C HIS A 106 -9.07 4.08 -13.89
N PRO A 107 -9.69 3.59 -14.98
CA PRO A 107 -9.14 3.72 -16.33
C PRO A 107 -9.26 5.12 -16.95
N GLU A 108 -10.18 5.96 -16.45
CA GLU A 108 -10.57 7.20 -17.15
C GLU A 108 -9.41 8.15 -17.46
N LEU A 109 -8.45 8.35 -16.54
CA LEU A 109 -7.32 9.27 -16.78
C LEU A 109 -6.37 8.74 -17.87
N LEU A 110 -6.26 7.41 -18.00
CA LEU A 110 -5.42 6.76 -19.01
C LEU A 110 -5.90 6.99 -20.43
N ARG A 111 -7.18 7.37 -20.59
CA ARG A 111 -7.80 7.71 -21.87
C ARG A 111 -7.37 9.08 -22.40
N SER A 112 -6.76 9.93 -21.58
CA SER A 112 -6.25 11.22 -22.04
C SER A 112 -5.00 11.05 -22.90
N ARG A 113 -4.88 11.92 -23.91
CA ARG A 113 -3.72 11.98 -24.83
C ARG A 113 -2.86 13.23 -24.63
N ILE A 114 -3.28 14.14 -23.75
CA ILE A 114 -2.65 15.46 -23.58
C ILE A 114 -2.18 15.72 -22.14
N LEU A 115 -2.58 14.89 -21.17
CA LEU A 115 -2.12 15.04 -19.80
C LEU A 115 -0.65 14.63 -19.67
N PRO A 116 0.18 15.38 -18.92
CA PRO A 116 1.53 14.95 -18.54
C PRO A 116 1.43 13.87 -17.46
N LEU A 117 1.02 12.67 -17.88
CA LEU A 117 0.53 11.61 -17.00
C LEU A 117 1.65 10.63 -16.60
N LEU A 118 1.84 10.48 -15.30
CA LEU A 118 2.56 9.36 -14.69
C LEU A 118 1.54 8.47 -13.98
N THR A 119 1.52 7.16 -14.26
CA THR A 119 0.67 6.21 -13.55
C THR A 119 1.54 5.21 -12.79
N THR A 120 1.25 5.03 -11.50
CA THR A 120 1.91 4.00 -10.67
C THR A 120 0.99 2.79 -10.49
N LEU A 121 1.52 1.62 -10.83
CA LEU A 121 0.88 0.32 -10.67
C LEU A 121 1.13 -0.19 -9.24
N HIS A 122 0.04 -0.29 -8.46
CA HIS A 122 0.07 -0.60 -7.02
C HIS A 122 -0.49 -1.97 -6.65
N CYS A 123 -1.21 -2.62 -7.56
CA CYS A 123 -1.90 -3.88 -7.35
C CYS A 123 -1.68 -4.82 -8.55
N PRO A 124 -2.13 -6.09 -8.48
CA PRO A 124 -2.21 -6.94 -9.65
C PRO A 124 -3.08 -6.32 -10.76
N PRO A 125 -2.99 -6.83 -12.00
CA PRO A 125 -3.67 -6.25 -13.15
C PRO A 125 -5.19 -6.12 -12.99
N LEU A 126 -5.71 -5.01 -13.48
CA LEU A 126 -7.15 -4.76 -13.60
C LEU A 126 -7.48 -4.67 -15.09
N ALA A 127 -8.37 -5.53 -15.57
CA ALA A 127 -8.66 -5.68 -17.01
C ALA A 127 -9.00 -4.34 -17.69
N GLU A 128 -9.87 -3.53 -17.08
CA GLU A 128 -10.25 -2.22 -17.61
C GLU A 128 -9.07 -1.23 -17.69
N MET A 129 -8.11 -1.34 -16.77
CA MET A 129 -6.90 -0.51 -16.80
C MET A 129 -5.93 -1.00 -17.87
N GLU A 130 -5.74 -2.31 -18.04
CA GLU A 130 -4.91 -2.85 -19.14
C GLU A 130 -5.46 -2.46 -20.51
N GLU A 131 -6.78 -2.55 -20.69
CA GLU A 131 -7.47 -2.09 -21.90
C GLU A 131 -7.22 -0.60 -22.17
N ALA A 132 -7.30 0.25 -21.15
CA ALA A 132 -7.02 1.68 -21.30
C ALA A 132 -5.51 1.98 -21.50
N LEU A 133 -4.63 1.17 -20.92
CA LEU A 133 -3.18 1.29 -21.05
C LEU A 133 -2.65 0.91 -22.44
N ALA A 134 -3.33 0.00 -23.14
CA ALA A 134 -2.96 -0.42 -24.50
C ALA A 134 -2.80 0.77 -25.46
N ASP A 135 -3.59 1.82 -25.21
CA ASP A 135 -3.66 3.05 -25.95
C ASP A 135 -3.22 4.27 -25.12
N SER A 136 -2.62 4.12 -23.95
CA SER A 136 -2.26 5.27 -23.12
C SER A 136 -0.92 5.89 -23.53
N THR A 137 -0.78 7.21 -23.29
CA THR A 137 0.50 7.93 -23.36
C THR A 137 1.16 8.07 -21.99
N SER A 138 0.56 7.48 -20.95
CA SER A 138 1.08 7.55 -19.58
C SER A 138 2.47 6.95 -19.48
N ALA A 139 3.39 7.69 -18.84
CA ALA A 139 4.58 7.07 -18.30
C ALA A 139 4.17 6.12 -17.16
N LEU A 140 4.83 4.96 -17.05
CA LEU A 140 4.44 3.90 -16.10
C LEU A 140 5.54 3.65 -15.07
N THR A 141 5.12 3.56 -13.81
CA THR A 141 5.94 3.04 -12.72
C THR A 141 5.24 1.89 -12.02
N ALA A 142 6.00 1.03 -11.35
CA ALA A 142 5.45 -0.03 -10.50
C ALA A 142 6.21 -0.10 -9.19
N VAL A 143 5.52 -0.52 -8.12
CA VAL A 143 6.07 -0.58 -6.77
C VAL A 143 7.06 -1.72 -6.56
N SER A 144 7.14 -2.69 -7.47
CA SER A 144 8.13 -3.78 -7.45
C SER A 144 8.33 -4.35 -8.85
N ARG A 145 9.35 -5.20 -9.00
CA ARG A 145 9.56 -5.93 -10.25
C ARG A 145 8.43 -6.93 -10.48
N ALA A 146 8.05 -7.67 -9.45
CA ALA A 146 6.92 -8.60 -9.53
C ALA A 146 5.62 -7.91 -9.98
N THR A 147 5.36 -6.68 -9.52
CA THR A 147 4.19 -5.92 -9.99
C THR A 147 4.38 -5.53 -11.45
N ALA A 148 5.52 -4.95 -11.84
CA ALA A 148 5.80 -4.57 -13.22
C ALA A 148 5.59 -5.73 -14.20
N ASP A 149 6.14 -6.90 -13.86
CA ASP A 149 6.11 -8.10 -14.69
C ASP A 149 4.72 -8.74 -14.79
N SER A 150 3.81 -8.42 -13.84
CA SER A 150 2.45 -8.97 -13.85
C SER A 150 1.51 -8.25 -14.82
N TRP A 151 1.81 -7.01 -15.20
CA TRP A 151 0.95 -6.19 -16.06
C TRP A 151 1.32 -6.33 -17.55
N ASN A 152 0.30 -6.51 -18.39
CA ASN A 152 0.46 -6.51 -19.84
C ASN A 152 0.32 -5.07 -20.40
N VAL A 153 1.45 -4.39 -20.58
CA VAL A 153 1.50 -2.99 -21.04
C VAL A 153 2.39 -2.82 -22.26
N PRO A 154 2.10 -1.84 -23.15
CA PRO A 154 2.81 -1.70 -24.43
C PRO A 154 4.24 -1.14 -24.31
N GLY A 155 4.66 -0.67 -23.14
CA GLY A 155 5.92 0.05 -22.95
C GLY A 155 6.66 -0.31 -21.66
N PRO A 156 7.87 0.24 -21.45
CA PRO A 156 8.66 -0.04 -20.26
C PRO A 156 7.97 0.49 -18.99
N VAL A 157 8.10 -0.27 -17.90
CA VAL A 157 7.63 0.11 -16.57
C VAL A 157 8.84 0.35 -15.67
N ALA A 158 9.00 1.56 -15.15
CA ALA A 158 10.07 1.86 -14.20
C ALA A 158 9.70 1.32 -12.81
N VAL A 159 10.61 0.58 -12.18
CA VAL A 159 10.38 0.05 -10.82
C VAL A 159 10.80 1.11 -9.79
N LEU A 160 9.81 1.72 -9.13
CA LEU A 160 9.99 2.70 -8.06
C LEU A 160 9.41 2.10 -6.77
N PRO A 161 10.24 1.48 -5.91
CA PRO A 161 9.77 0.84 -4.69
C PRO A 161 9.12 1.84 -3.74
N ASN A 162 8.18 1.38 -2.92
CA ASN A 162 7.64 2.23 -1.87
C ASN A 162 8.71 2.51 -0.79
N GLY A 163 8.54 3.64 -0.11
CA GLY A 163 9.43 4.09 0.95
C GLY A 163 8.73 4.12 2.31
N VAL A 164 9.55 4.05 3.36
CA VAL A 164 9.12 4.10 4.75
C VAL A 164 9.54 5.42 5.38
N ASP A 165 8.61 6.06 6.09
CA ASP A 165 8.87 7.29 6.83
C ASP A 165 9.63 6.98 8.14
N GLY A 166 10.94 7.26 8.17
CA GLY A 166 11.79 7.07 9.34
C GLY A 166 11.43 7.95 10.56
N ASP A 167 10.64 9.01 10.36
CA ASP A 167 10.12 9.84 11.45
C ASP A 167 8.92 9.18 12.16
N ILE A 168 8.38 8.12 11.58
CA ILE A 168 7.26 7.35 12.14
C ILE A 168 7.74 5.95 12.51
N TRP A 169 8.24 5.23 11.51
CA TRP A 169 8.70 3.84 11.57
C TRP A 169 10.18 3.81 11.87
N ARG A 170 10.50 3.66 13.16
CA ARG A 170 11.87 3.54 13.65
C ARG A 170 11.90 2.77 14.96
N PRO A 171 13.05 2.20 15.35
CA PRO A 171 13.19 1.62 16.67
C PRO A 171 12.91 2.67 17.75
N ARG A 172 12.18 2.28 18.79
CA ARG A 172 11.89 3.13 19.94
C ARG A 172 12.41 2.44 21.21
N PRO A 173 12.89 3.21 22.21
CA PRO A 173 13.24 2.63 23.50
C PRO A 173 12.03 1.95 24.13
N GLY A 174 12.25 0.76 24.70
CA GLY A 174 11.21 -0.01 25.38
C GLY A 174 11.53 -1.50 25.39
N PRO A 175 10.85 -2.28 26.25
CA PRO A 175 10.98 -3.72 26.25
C PRO A 175 10.39 -4.30 24.96
N VAL A 176 11.10 -5.27 24.38
CA VAL A 176 10.56 -6.14 23.33
C VAL A 176 9.80 -7.26 24.04
N GLY A 177 8.53 -7.45 23.69
CA GLY A 177 7.71 -8.53 24.22
C GLY A 177 7.98 -9.86 23.51
N GLU A 178 7.33 -10.93 23.96
CA GLU A 178 7.47 -12.28 23.37
C GLU A 178 6.44 -12.59 22.28
N HIS A 179 5.53 -11.66 22.00
CA HIS A 179 4.42 -11.87 21.07
C HIS A 179 4.84 -11.63 19.62
N VAL A 180 4.15 -12.32 18.71
CA VAL A 180 4.18 -12.06 17.27
C VAL A 180 3.16 -10.97 16.96
N ILE A 181 3.43 -10.14 15.97
CA ILE A 181 2.45 -9.19 15.43
C ILE A 181 2.11 -9.52 13.98
N TRP A 182 0.83 -9.41 13.65
CA TRP A 182 0.33 -9.36 12.28
C TRP A 182 -0.45 -8.06 12.13
N PHE A 183 -0.24 -7.34 11.03
CA PHE A 183 -0.99 -6.12 10.77
C PHE A 183 -1.28 -5.91 9.29
N GLY A 184 -2.45 -5.36 9.00
CA GLY A 184 -2.95 -5.18 7.64
C GLY A 184 -4.47 -5.25 7.55
N ARG A 185 -5.01 -5.23 6.33
CA ARG A 185 -6.44 -5.39 6.08
C ARG A 185 -6.85 -6.84 6.41
N LEU A 186 -7.89 -7.03 7.21
CA LEU A 186 -8.45 -8.36 7.49
C LEU A 186 -9.34 -8.78 6.32
N VAL A 187 -8.69 -9.38 5.32
CA VAL A 187 -9.27 -9.86 4.07
C VAL A 187 -8.60 -11.19 3.69
N PRO A 188 -9.25 -12.07 2.91
CA PRO A 188 -8.74 -13.39 2.56
C PRO A 188 -7.33 -13.37 2.00
N GLU A 189 -7.03 -12.43 1.08
CA GLU A 189 -5.74 -12.39 0.38
C GLU A 189 -4.55 -12.06 1.30
N LYS A 190 -4.79 -11.54 2.51
CA LYS A 190 -3.75 -11.19 3.49
C LYS A 190 -3.47 -12.31 4.51
N GLY A 191 -4.30 -13.35 4.55
CA GLY A 191 -4.01 -14.59 5.26
C GLY A 191 -3.82 -14.47 6.78
N ALA A 192 -4.57 -13.62 7.48
CA ALA A 192 -4.49 -13.49 8.94
C ALA A 192 -4.76 -14.82 9.69
N HIS A 193 -5.68 -15.65 9.20
CA HIS A 193 -5.93 -16.99 9.76
C HIS A 193 -4.68 -17.88 9.73
N VAL A 194 -3.84 -17.77 8.71
CA VAL A 194 -2.59 -18.53 8.61
C VAL A 194 -1.60 -18.11 9.68
N ALA A 195 -1.51 -16.81 9.98
CA ALA A 195 -0.66 -16.31 11.06
C ALA A 195 -1.13 -16.82 12.43
N ILE A 196 -2.46 -16.88 12.64
CA ILE A 196 -3.04 -17.47 13.87
C ILE A 196 -2.66 -18.94 13.99
N ASP A 197 -2.86 -19.72 12.92
CA ASP A 197 -2.59 -21.16 12.92
C ASP A 197 -1.09 -21.44 13.12
N ALA A 198 -0.21 -20.65 12.49
CA ALA A 198 1.25 -20.77 12.68
C ALA A 198 1.69 -20.41 14.10
N CYS A 199 1.16 -19.32 14.69
CA CYS A 199 1.50 -18.92 16.05
C CYS A 199 1.07 -19.98 17.07
N ARG A 200 -0.11 -20.59 16.88
CA ARG A 200 -0.60 -21.70 17.72
C ARG A 200 0.31 -22.91 17.68
N ARG A 201 0.74 -23.32 16.49
CA ARG A 201 1.71 -24.43 16.32
C ARG A 201 3.04 -24.13 17.00
N ALA A 202 3.48 -22.87 16.97
CA ALA A 202 4.69 -22.41 17.63
C ALA A 202 4.53 -22.16 19.15
N GLY A 203 3.31 -22.21 19.70
CA GLY A 203 3.05 -21.85 21.10
C GLY A 203 3.26 -20.36 21.40
N LEU A 204 3.11 -19.48 20.40
CA LEU A 204 3.32 -18.04 20.50
C LEU A 204 1.99 -17.29 20.57
N ARG A 205 1.97 -16.18 21.33
CA ARG A 205 0.83 -15.25 21.33
C ARG A 205 0.88 -14.34 20.11
N LEU A 206 -0.28 -14.02 19.55
CA LEU A 206 -0.41 -13.17 18.37
C LEU A 206 -1.22 -11.90 18.67
N LEU A 207 -0.67 -10.76 18.28
CA LEU A 207 -1.39 -9.49 18.19
C LEU A 207 -1.77 -9.22 16.72
N VAL A 208 -3.06 -9.14 16.44
CA VAL A 208 -3.61 -8.84 15.10
C VAL A 208 -4.12 -7.40 15.09
N VAL A 209 -3.60 -6.54 14.21
CA VAL A 209 -3.99 -5.13 14.13
C VAL A 209 -4.47 -4.77 12.72
N GLY A 210 -5.71 -4.32 12.56
CA GLY A 210 -6.21 -4.06 11.22
C GLY A 210 -7.67 -3.66 11.10
N ARG A 211 -8.03 -3.02 9.98
CA ARG A 211 -9.43 -2.81 9.59
C ARG A 211 -10.01 -4.12 9.07
N CYS A 212 -11.25 -4.42 9.46
CA CYS A 212 -12.08 -5.42 8.77
C CYS A 212 -12.43 -4.93 7.36
N GLY A 213 -11.80 -5.50 6.33
CA GLY A 213 -12.12 -5.20 4.92
C GLY A 213 -13.12 -6.19 4.32
N ASP A 214 -13.31 -7.35 4.96
CA ASP A 214 -14.27 -8.38 4.57
C ASP A 214 -14.90 -8.99 5.84
N PRO A 215 -16.14 -8.59 6.20
CA PRO A 215 -16.86 -9.16 7.32
C PRO A 215 -17.11 -10.67 7.21
N SER A 216 -17.32 -11.19 5.99
CA SER A 216 -17.58 -12.61 5.76
C SER A 216 -16.34 -13.44 6.08
N TYR A 217 -15.17 -12.98 5.64
CA TYR A 217 -13.89 -13.58 6.00
C TYR A 217 -13.63 -13.53 7.50
N ARG A 218 -13.89 -12.39 8.15
CA ARG A 218 -13.73 -12.26 9.60
C ARG A 218 -14.58 -13.30 10.33
N ASP A 219 -15.85 -13.41 9.97
CA ASP A 219 -16.80 -14.27 10.68
C ASP A 219 -16.58 -15.76 10.39
N ALA A 220 -16.12 -16.10 9.18
CA ALA A 220 -15.83 -17.48 8.79
C ALA A 220 -14.45 -17.97 9.27
N GLU A 221 -13.41 -17.13 9.22
CA GLU A 221 -12.03 -17.58 9.42
C GLU A 221 -11.40 -17.07 10.71
N LEU A 222 -11.72 -15.85 11.15
CA LEU A 222 -11.02 -15.20 12.27
C LEU A 222 -11.75 -15.36 13.61
N VAL A 223 -13.07 -15.15 13.64
CA VAL A 223 -13.90 -15.31 14.85
C VAL A 223 -13.82 -16.73 15.41
N PRO A 224 -13.93 -17.81 14.60
CA PRO A 224 -13.81 -19.18 15.11
C PRO A 224 -12.40 -19.51 15.61
N ARG A 225 -11.40 -18.74 15.17
CA ARG A 225 -10.02 -18.84 15.61
C ARG A 225 -9.68 -17.87 16.74
N ALA A 226 -10.61 -17.10 17.27
CA ALA A 226 -10.35 -16.28 18.46
C ALA A 226 -10.05 -17.18 19.68
N GLY A 227 -9.23 -16.67 20.61
CA GLY A 227 -8.83 -17.39 21.82
C GLY A 227 -7.93 -16.52 22.71
N ASP A 228 -7.56 -17.01 23.89
CA ASP A 228 -6.72 -16.27 24.85
C ASP A 228 -5.30 -15.97 24.34
N ASP A 229 -4.88 -16.68 23.29
CA ASP A 229 -3.60 -16.56 22.61
C ASP A 229 -3.59 -15.50 21.48
N VAL A 230 -4.75 -15.02 21.06
CA VAL A 230 -4.90 -14.07 19.95
C VAL A 230 -5.64 -12.82 20.41
N ARG A 231 -4.99 -11.66 20.28
CA ARG A 231 -5.61 -10.35 20.56
C ARG A 231 -5.83 -9.58 19.27
N PHE A 232 -7.07 -9.17 19.02
CA PHE A 232 -7.41 -8.26 17.93
C PHE A 232 -7.46 -6.82 18.41
N LEU A 233 -6.87 -5.91 17.64
CA LEU A 233 -6.97 -4.46 17.81
C LEU A 233 -7.54 -3.81 16.54
N PRO A 234 -8.31 -2.71 16.69
CA PRO A 234 -8.77 -1.93 15.56
C PRO A 234 -7.58 -1.31 14.81
N PRO A 235 -7.78 -0.80 13.58
CA PRO A 235 -6.74 -0.08 12.87
C PRO A 235 -6.21 1.09 13.71
N GLN A 236 -4.90 1.29 13.66
CA GLN A 236 -4.19 2.29 14.46
C GLN A 236 -3.60 3.38 13.58
N ARG A 237 -3.41 4.57 14.13
CA ARG A 237 -2.60 5.61 13.47
C ARG A 237 -1.15 5.13 13.36
N HIS A 238 -0.40 5.56 12.35
CA HIS A 238 0.92 4.95 12.08
C HIS A 238 1.88 5.07 13.25
N ARG A 239 1.85 6.18 14.01
CA ARG A 239 2.70 6.33 15.20
C ARG A 239 2.37 5.32 16.29
N ASP A 240 1.11 5.00 16.49
CA ASP A 240 0.67 4.02 17.49
C ASP A 240 0.94 2.60 16.99
N LEU A 241 0.66 2.33 15.71
CA LEU A 241 1.01 1.07 15.05
C LEU A 241 2.50 0.77 15.11
N ALA A 242 3.36 1.75 14.78
CA ALA A 242 4.81 1.61 14.83
C ALA A 242 5.32 1.25 16.24
N ARG A 243 4.67 1.74 17.31
CA ARG A 243 5.00 1.35 18.68
C ARG A 243 4.64 -0.10 18.96
N LEU A 244 3.44 -0.54 18.55
CA LEU A 244 3.02 -1.93 18.67
C LEU A 244 3.98 -2.84 17.92
N VAL A 245 4.23 -2.54 16.64
CA VAL A 245 5.14 -3.30 15.77
C VAL A 245 6.54 -3.35 16.35
N GLY A 246 7.10 -2.23 16.80
CA GLY A 246 8.45 -2.15 17.38
C GLY A 246 8.60 -2.89 18.73
N SER A 247 7.49 -3.19 19.41
CA SER A 247 7.48 -3.97 20.66
C SER A 247 7.28 -5.48 20.45
N ALA A 248 6.98 -5.92 19.23
CA ALA A 248 6.81 -7.33 18.93
C ALA A 248 8.15 -8.05 18.76
N ALA A 249 8.18 -9.35 19.09
CA ALA A 249 9.34 -10.20 18.87
C ALA A 249 9.61 -10.39 17.38
N VAL A 250 8.54 -10.67 16.62
CA VAL A 250 8.57 -10.97 15.18
C VAL A 250 7.28 -10.45 14.54
N ALA A 251 7.36 -10.00 13.30
CA ALA A 251 6.20 -9.70 12.47
C ALA A 251 5.93 -10.85 11.49
N ALA A 252 4.69 -11.33 11.45
CA ALA A 252 4.21 -12.36 10.55
C ALA A 252 3.52 -11.73 9.34
N VAL A 253 4.00 -12.06 8.13
CA VAL A 253 3.45 -11.55 6.86
C VAL A 253 3.03 -12.73 5.98
N THR A 254 1.72 -13.01 5.92
CA THR A 254 1.17 -14.26 5.38
C THR A 254 0.28 -14.06 4.15
N PRO A 255 0.69 -13.30 3.12
CA PRO A 255 -0.16 -13.09 1.95
C PRO A 255 -0.44 -14.41 1.20
N LEU A 256 -1.67 -14.55 0.73
CA LEU A 256 -2.15 -15.66 -0.10
C LEU A 256 -2.28 -15.29 -1.58
N TRP A 257 -1.95 -14.04 -1.91
CA TRP A 257 -1.80 -13.51 -3.26
C TRP A 257 -0.35 -13.09 -3.51
N ASP A 258 -0.05 -12.72 -4.75
CA ASP A 258 1.22 -12.09 -5.08
C ASP A 258 1.18 -10.63 -4.61
N GLU A 259 1.75 -10.41 -3.44
CA GLU A 259 1.76 -9.09 -2.79
C GLU A 259 2.52 -8.08 -3.66
N PRO A 260 1.94 -6.92 -4.01
CA PRO A 260 2.59 -5.98 -4.92
C PRO A 260 3.94 -5.48 -4.42
N PHE A 261 4.05 -5.15 -3.14
CA PHE A 261 5.30 -4.67 -2.54
C PHE A 261 5.58 -5.25 -1.16
N GLY A 262 4.57 -5.28 -0.29
CA GLY A 262 4.73 -5.70 1.10
C GLY A 262 5.18 -4.56 2.01
N LEU A 263 4.44 -3.44 2.02
CA LEU A 263 4.72 -2.28 2.89
C LEU A 263 4.90 -2.70 4.37
N VAL A 264 4.04 -3.60 4.86
CA VAL A 264 4.10 -4.10 6.24
C VAL A 264 5.45 -4.75 6.59
N THR A 265 6.11 -5.37 5.61
CA THR A 265 7.45 -5.96 5.77
C THR A 265 8.48 -4.88 6.08
N VAL A 266 8.58 -3.87 5.21
CA VAL A 266 9.56 -2.81 5.37
C VAL A 266 9.23 -1.89 6.56
N GLU A 267 7.96 -1.69 6.89
CA GLU A 267 7.51 -0.96 8.07
C GLU A 267 7.92 -1.67 9.37
N ALA A 268 7.72 -2.99 9.46
CA ALA A 268 8.15 -3.79 10.61
C ALA A 268 9.66 -3.79 10.78
N MET A 269 10.38 -4.01 9.68
CA MET A 269 11.83 -4.01 9.69
C MET A 269 12.40 -2.62 10.02
N ALA A 270 11.76 -1.52 9.58
CA ALA A 270 12.15 -0.16 9.96
C ALA A 270 12.03 0.06 11.47
N CYS A 271 11.05 -0.55 12.14
CA CYS A 271 10.94 -0.56 13.61
C CYS A 271 11.95 -1.49 14.31
N GLY A 272 12.78 -2.20 13.54
CA GLY A 272 13.73 -3.21 14.03
C GLY A 272 13.10 -4.55 14.36
N THR A 273 11.85 -4.79 13.94
CA THR A 273 11.16 -6.06 14.18
C THR A 273 11.49 -7.04 13.06
N PRO A 274 12.12 -8.19 13.37
CA PRO A 274 12.36 -9.25 12.40
C PRO A 274 11.06 -9.69 11.71
N VAL A 275 11.16 -10.05 10.44
CA VAL A 275 9.99 -10.49 9.64
C VAL A 275 10.15 -11.95 9.23
N VAL A 276 9.06 -12.69 9.39
CA VAL A 276 8.83 -13.96 8.70
C VAL A 276 7.71 -13.73 7.69
N ALA A 277 7.97 -14.04 6.42
CA ALA A 277 7.01 -13.82 5.35
C ALA A 277 6.91 -15.00 4.38
N PHE A 278 5.75 -15.20 3.77
CA PHE A 278 5.67 -16.05 2.59
C PHE A 278 6.38 -15.39 1.40
N ALA A 279 7.18 -16.18 0.67
CA ALA A 279 7.91 -15.76 -0.51
C ALA A 279 6.96 -15.56 -1.72
N ARG A 280 6.22 -14.45 -1.73
CA ARG A 280 5.26 -14.09 -2.80
C ARG A 280 5.41 -12.65 -3.28
N GLY A 281 5.25 -12.45 -4.58
CA GLY A 281 5.26 -11.14 -5.22
C GLY A 281 6.47 -10.28 -4.83
N GLY A 282 6.22 -8.98 -4.63
CA GLY A 282 7.22 -7.98 -4.23
C GLY A 282 7.82 -8.17 -2.84
N ILE A 283 7.30 -9.10 -2.01
CA ILE A 283 7.97 -9.45 -0.74
C ILE A 283 9.34 -10.08 -1.01
N VAL A 284 9.48 -10.84 -2.09
CA VAL A 284 10.77 -11.42 -2.48
C VAL A 284 11.78 -10.32 -2.76
N ASP A 285 11.37 -9.25 -3.44
CA ASP A 285 12.21 -8.09 -3.73
C ASP A 285 12.55 -7.30 -2.45
N THR A 286 11.56 -7.03 -1.58
CA THR A 286 11.77 -6.23 -0.36
C THR A 286 12.58 -6.94 0.71
N MET A 287 12.54 -8.28 0.74
CA MET A 287 13.33 -9.10 1.67
C MET A 287 14.61 -9.66 1.05
N HIS A 288 14.96 -9.27 -0.17
CA HIS A 288 16.21 -9.70 -0.80
C HIS A 288 17.41 -9.22 0.03
N ASP A 289 18.25 -10.15 0.50
CA ASP A 289 19.37 -9.92 1.44
C ASP A 289 18.94 -9.28 2.79
N ALA A 290 17.66 -9.35 3.15
CA ALA A 290 17.18 -8.86 4.42
C ALA A 290 17.50 -9.85 5.55
N PRO A 291 17.90 -9.36 6.75
CA PRO A 291 17.85 -10.17 7.96
C PRO A 291 16.38 -10.48 8.30
N GLY A 292 15.89 -11.62 7.84
CA GLY A 292 14.51 -12.08 7.94
C GLY A 292 14.39 -13.49 7.36
N ILE A 293 13.21 -14.08 7.41
CA ILE A 293 13.00 -15.44 6.91
C ILE A 293 11.87 -15.45 5.88
N LEU A 294 12.20 -15.89 4.67
CA LEU A 294 11.22 -16.20 3.62
C LEU A 294 10.88 -17.68 3.68
N VAL A 295 9.57 -17.97 3.69
CA VAL A 295 9.02 -19.33 3.78
C VAL A 295 8.26 -19.63 2.48
N PRO A 296 8.34 -20.87 1.95
CA PRO A 296 7.50 -21.29 0.82
C PRO A 296 6.01 -21.00 1.08
N PRO A 297 5.26 -20.48 0.10
CA PRO A 297 3.88 -20.10 0.32
C PRO A 297 2.99 -21.28 0.73
N GLY A 298 2.19 -21.10 1.78
CA GLY A 298 1.23 -22.09 2.26
C GLY A 298 1.79 -23.14 3.22
N ASP A 299 3.10 -23.17 3.47
CA ASP A 299 3.71 -24.08 4.44
C ASP A 299 3.62 -23.51 5.86
N VAL A 300 2.51 -23.82 6.55
CA VAL A 300 2.22 -23.32 7.91
C VAL A 300 3.18 -23.88 8.95
N ASP A 301 3.65 -25.12 8.80
CA ASP A 301 4.59 -25.75 9.73
C ASP A 301 5.98 -25.10 9.63
N ALA A 302 6.48 -24.91 8.41
CA ALA A 302 7.72 -24.19 8.19
C ALA A 302 7.60 -22.74 8.67
N PHE A 303 6.44 -22.11 8.50
CA PHE A 303 6.19 -20.76 9.00
C PHE A 303 6.25 -20.70 10.53
N ALA A 304 5.65 -21.66 11.23
CA ALA A 304 5.71 -21.76 12.69
C ALA A 304 7.14 -21.93 13.20
N ALA A 305 7.94 -22.80 12.57
CA ALA A 305 9.36 -22.98 12.91
C ALA A 305 10.17 -21.70 12.65
N ALA A 306 9.91 -21.00 11.54
CA ALA A 306 10.55 -19.74 11.21
C ALA A 306 10.23 -18.63 12.22
N LEU A 307 9.00 -18.55 12.74
CA LEU A 307 8.63 -17.58 13.79
C LEU A 307 9.49 -17.74 15.05
N LEU A 308 9.80 -18.98 15.45
CA LEU A 308 10.68 -19.24 16.59
C LEU A 308 12.12 -18.81 16.29
N ALA A 309 12.65 -19.18 15.13
CA ALA A 309 14.02 -18.85 14.72
C ALA A 309 14.25 -17.35 14.53
N ALA A 310 13.25 -16.62 14.02
CA ALA A 310 13.38 -15.19 13.75
C ALA A 310 13.54 -14.32 15.01
N ARG A 311 13.23 -14.85 16.19
CA ARG A 311 13.38 -14.13 17.48
C ARG A 311 14.82 -13.76 17.79
N ASP A 312 15.78 -14.51 17.25
CA ASP A 312 17.21 -14.32 17.51
C ASP A 312 17.90 -13.43 16.45
N ILE A 313 17.15 -12.91 15.47
CA ILE A 313 17.67 -12.03 14.42
C ILE A 313 18.07 -10.67 15.03
N ASP A 314 19.27 -10.18 14.66
CA ASP A 314 19.75 -8.85 15.07
C ASP A 314 18.84 -7.73 14.53
N ARG A 315 18.02 -7.18 15.42
CA ARG A 315 17.12 -6.05 15.19
C ARG A 315 17.83 -4.83 14.59
N THR A 316 19.09 -4.60 14.95
CA THR A 316 19.88 -3.47 14.42
C THR A 316 20.23 -3.69 12.95
N ALA A 317 20.59 -4.92 12.58
CA ALA A 317 20.84 -5.28 11.19
C ALA A 317 19.57 -5.14 10.34
N VAL A 318 18.42 -5.54 10.89
CA VAL A 318 17.10 -5.39 10.25
C VAL A 318 16.81 -3.92 9.92
N THR A 319 16.92 -3.02 10.91
CA THR A 319 16.68 -1.58 10.69
C THR A 319 17.67 -0.99 9.67
N ARG A 320 18.95 -1.32 9.78
CA ARG A 320 19.99 -0.82 8.87
C ARG A 320 19.73 -1.23 7.42
N HIS A 321 19.20 -2.43 7.21
CA HIS A 321 18.82 -2.90 5.87
C HIS A 321 17.79 -1.97 5.23
N VAL A 322 16.69 -1.68 5.94
CA VAL A 322 15.59 -0.86 5.41
C VAL A 322 16.00 0.60 5.21
N GLN A 323 16.70 1.20 6.17
CA GLN A 323 17.13 2.59 6.08
C GLN A 323 17.98 2.88 4.82
N ARG A 324 18.74 1.87 4.36
CA ARG A 324 19.58 1.97 3.16
C ARG A 324 18.80 1.84 1.85
N ARG A 325 17.67 1.13 1.83
CA ARG A 325 17.00 0.68 0.61
C ARG A 325 15.60 1.25 0.39
N HIS A 326 14.89 1.59 1.47
CA HIS A 326 13.48 1.97 1.43
C HIS A 326 13.22 3.27 2.17
N SER A 327 14.14 4.24 2.08
CA SER A 327 13.92 5.57 2.64
C SER A 327 12.86 6.30 1.82
N LEU A 328 11.80 6.79 2.47
CA LEU A 328 10.79 7.62 1.80
C LEU A 328 11.39 8.87 1.15
N ASN A 329 12.44 9.44 1.74
CA ASN A 329 13.13 10.58 1.14
C ASN A 329 13.84 10.23 -0.18
N ALA A 330 14.42 9.03 -0.30
CA ALA A 330 15.02 8.58 -1.55
C ALA A 330 13.92 8.36 -2.60
N VAL A 331 12.86 7.63 -2.24
CA VAL A 331 11.73 7.33 -3.13
C VAL A 331 11.06 8.60 -3.67
N VAL A 332 10.81 9.61 -2.83
CA VAL A 332 10.25 10.90 -3.30
C VAL A 332 11.21 11.61 -4.26
N THR A 333 12.52 11.45 -4.09
CA THR A 333 13.51 12.00 -5.03
C THR A 333 13.42 11.29 -6.38
N ASP A 334 13.31 9.96 -6.38
CA ASP A 334 13.16 9.16 -7.60
C ASP A 334 11.88 9.53 -8.36
N TYR A 335 10.76 9.77 -7.65
CA TYR A 335 9.53 10.28 -8.26
C TYR A 335 9.71 11.69 -8.85
N LEU A 336 10.40 12.59 -8.16
CA LEU A 336 10.68 13.94 -8.67
C LEU A 336 11.55 13.90 -9.95
N ASP A 337 12.46 12.94 -10.07
CA ASP A 337 13.23 12.73 -11.30
C ASP A 337 12.35 12.27 -12.46
N HIS A 338 11.41 11.35 -12.21
CA HIS A 338 10.43 10.94 -13.21
C HIS A 338 9.47 12.07 -13.58
N TYR A 339 9.04 12.89 -12.61
CA TYR A 339 8.22 14.05 -12.88
C TYR A 339 8.93 15.05 -13.82
N ARG A 340 10.25 15.22 -13.68
CA ARG A 340 11.03 16.08 -14.58
C ARG A 340 11.12 15.52 -16.00
N ILE A 341 11.14 14.20 -16.16
CA ILE A 341 11.11 13.55 -17.48
C ILE A 341 9.75 13.83 -18.14
N VAL A 342 8.66 13.50 -17.44
CA VAL A 342 7.28 13.72 -17.94
C VAL A 342 7.02 15.19 -18.30
N ALA A 343 7.47 16.14 -17.48
CA ALA A 343 7.29 17.56 -17.75
C ALA A 343 8.12 18.06 -18.97
N ARG A 344 9.27 17.45 -19.25
CA ARG A 344 10.13 17.81 -20.40
C ARG A 344 9.56 17.29 -21.72
N ASP A 345 9.06 16.06 -21.73
CA ASP A 345 8.51 15.45 -22.95
C ASP A 345 7.33 16.27 -23.51
N ARG A 346 6.50 16.83 -22.60
CA ARG A 346 5.45 17.79 -22.97
C ARG A 346 5.97 19.07 -23.64
N SER A 347 7.14 19.56 -23.21
CA SER A 347 7.73 20.79 -23.78
C SER A 347 8.36 20.57 -25.16
N ALA A 348 8.55 19.31 -25.57
CA ALA A 348 9.17 18.93 -26.83
C ALA A 348 8.16 18.66 -27.96
N GLU A 349 6.87 18.54 -27.67
CA GLU A 349 5.82 18.43 -28.69
C GLU A 349 5.56 19.81 -29.33
N PRO A 350 5.69 19.95 -30.67
CA PRO A 350 5.38 21.20 -31.35
C PRO A 350 3.88 21.51 -31.27
N ALA A 351 3.57 22.76 -30.93
CA ALA A 351 2.22 23.30 -30.71
C ALA A 351 1.28 23.22 -31.91
#